data_AF-A0A9J6FTX6-F1
#
_entry.id   AF-A0A9J6FTX6-F1
#
_cell.length_a   1.000
_cell.length_b   1.000
_cell.length_c   1.000
_cell.angle_alpha   90.00
_cell.angle_beta   90.00
_cell.angle_gamma   90.00
#
_symmetry.space_group_name_H-M   'P 1'
#
loop_
_entity.id
_entity.type
_entity.pdbx_description
1 polymer ?
#
loop_
_entity_poly.entity_id
_entity_poly.type
_entity_poly.pdbx_seq_one_letter_code
_entity_poly.pdbx_strand_id
1 'polypeptide(L)'
;MLGGVLPHFSEMDNPASFSQDFLTRLLTYAYLCAFNAWLTLCPNTLSYDWQLGSISLLTSLFDLRNLATLALFATLAVLAWRALKWPSEHNQVLPEPCWHCCEATDGSCKKDEGPILPVLVTCLSFLPASNVFVPVGFVAAERVLYIPSIGVCLLVGQGLSRIRAKGLALGCWCMVATCALVMLFAVRTLDRNSVWASREALFESGIRDAPQNAKMHYNYANLQKDLGNSALAIDHYERALRLWPEHASAHNNLGTLMTSPEDAEHHYRQALRINPSHPGAHYNLATLCNNRGEDKLAEMLLWRAVELDPDFCEAYSLLATLAGDHGSTSQSEKLHRLALTSDPRNADARNNYGMFLQAQGRSEEAVMQYQRALELQPNHTAALLNAARSLRSMKLNIQAESVYKRCVF
;
A
#
# COMPACT_ATOMS: atom_id res chain seq x y z
N MET A 1 -13.45 6.63 8.96
CA MET A 1 -13.98 8.02 8.91
C MET A 1 -13.12 8.88 9.82
N LEU A 2 -12.67 10.04 9.37
CA LEU A 2 -11.92 11.01 10.20
C LEU A 2 -12.89 11.53 11.26
N GLY A 3 -12.74 11.14 12.53
CA GLY A 3 -13.63 11.49 13.64
C GLY A 3 -13.57 12.97 14.05
N GLY A 4 -13.72 13.90 13.11
CA GLY A 4 -13.70 15.35 13.34
C GLY A 4 -12.31 15.96 13.53
N VAL A 5 -11.23 15.19 13.43
CA VAL A 5 -9.85 15.67 13.56
C VAL A 5 -9.18 15.67 12.19
N LEU A 6 -8.40 16.71 11.91
CA LEU A 6 -7.57 16.76 10.70
C LEU A 6 -6.61 15.57 10.69
N PRO A 7 -6.39 14.93 9.52
CA PRO A 7 -5.41 13.86 9.40
C PRO A 7 -4.03 14.39 9.81
N HIS A 8 -3.39 13.71 10.76
CA HIS A 8 -2.01 13.98 11.12
C HIS A 8 -1.10 13.25 10.13
N PHE A 9 -0.38 14.02 9.31
CA PHE A 9 0.61 13.47 8.39
C PHE A 9 1.98 13.43 9.05
N SER A 10 2.81 12.47 8.65
CA SER A 10 4.22 12.38 9.02
C SER A 10 5.10 13.03 7.94
N GLU A 11 6.36 13.31 8.29
CA GLU A 11 7.37 13.75 7.32
C GLU A 11 7.51 12.79 6.14
N MET A 12 7.29 11.50 6.37
CA MET A 12 7.37 10.48 5.34
C MET A 12 6.23 10.54 4.30
N ASP A 13 5.07 11.06 4.70
CA ASP A 13 3.93 11.23 3.79
C ASP A 13 4.19 12.40 2.83
N ASN A 14 4.73 13.51 3.35
CA ASN A 14 5.02 14.69 2.55
C ASN A 14 6.28 15.42 3.04
N PRO A 15 7.47 14.98 2.62
CA PRO A 15 8.75 15.53 3.10
C PRO A 15 8.87 17.04 2.86
N ALA A 16 8.28 17.53 1.76
CA ALA A 16 8.32 18.95 1.42
C ALA A 16 7.53 19.80 2.42
N SER A 17 6.45 19.32 3.02
CA SER A 17 5.72 20.06 4.06
C SER A 17 6.49 20.22 5.36
N PHE A 18 7.39 19.29 5.69
CA PHE A 18 8.13 19.28 6.95
C PHE A 18 9.54 19.87 6.83
N SER A 19 10.03 20.15 5.61
CA SER A 19 11.29 20.87 5.39
C SER A 19 11.27 22.24 6.09
N GLN A 20 12.30 22.55 6.88
CA GLN A 20 12.45 23.83 7.59
C GLN A 20 12.72 25.00 6.62
N ASP A 21 13.45 24.74 5.54
CA ASP A 21 13.79 25.77 4.56
C ASP A 21 12.62 26.09 3.62
N PHE A 22 12.21 27.36 3.62
CA PHE A 22 11.14 27.87 2.76
C PHE A 22 11.43 27.70 1.27
N LEU A 23 12.69 27.92 0.85
CA LEU A 23 13.05 27.81 -0.56
C LEU A 23 12.87 26.37 -1.04
N THR A 24 13.34 25.40 -0.27
CA THR A 24 13.14 23.97 -0.54
C THR A 24 11.66 23.60 -0.66
N ARG A 25 10.80 24.11 0.24
CA ARG A 25 9.34 23.88 0.17
C ARG A 25 8.76 24.43 -1.13
N LEU A 26 9.06 25.70 -1.43
CA LEU A 26 8.54 26.40 -2.61
C LEU A 26 8.95 25.70 -3.90
N LEU A 27 10.25 25.39 -4.06
CA LEU A 27 10.78 24.73 -5.25
C LEU A 27 10.18 23.33 -5.42
N THR A 28 10.10 22.56 -4.33
CA THR A 28 9.57 21.20 -4.39
C THR A 28 8.08 21.21 -4.73
N TYR A 29 7.26 22.05 -4.11
CA TYR A 29 5.83 22.15 -4.46
C TYR A 29 5.60 22.61 -5.90
N ALA A 30 6.35 23.61 -6.35
CA ALA A 30 6.27 24.10 -7.73
C ALA A 30 6.64 22.99 -8.73
N TYR A 31 7.67 22.20 -8.42
CA TYR A 31 8.05 21.04 -9.23
C TYR A 31 7.01 19.91 -9.18
N LEU A 32 6.36 19.67 -8.03
CA LEU A 32 5.32 18.65 -7.93
C LEU A 32 4.12 18.96 -8.85
N CYS A 33 3.79 20.23 -9.08
CA CYS A 33 2.83 20.62 -10.11
C CYS A 33 3.31 20.21 -11.52
N ALA A 34 4.58 20.48 -11.84
CA ALA A 34 5.19 20.10 -13.12
C ALA A 34 5.25 18.59 -13.31
N PHE A 35 5.58 17.85 -12.25
CA PHE A 35 5.60 16.40 -12.24
C PHE A 35 4.21 15.81 -12.49
N ASN A 36 3.18 16.31 -11.82
CA ASN A 36 1.80 15.88 -12.03
C ASN A 36 1.29 16.22 -13.45
N ALA A 37 1.65 17.40 -13.98
CA ALA A 37 1.34 17.76 -15.36
C ALA A 37 2.09 16.86 -16.37
N TRP A 38 3.31 16.42 -16.05
CA TRP A 38 4.03 15.45 -16.86
C TRP A 38 3.34 14.08 -16.84
N LEU A 39 2.84 13.62 -15.69
CA LEU A 39 2.09 12.37 -15.59
C LEU A 39 0.81 12.37 -16.45
N THR A 40 0.13 13.51 -16.61
CA THR A 40 -1.05 13.60 -17.49
C THR A 40 -0.69 13.55 -18.97
N LEU A 41 0.48 14.05 -19.36
CA LEU A 41 0.94 14.09 -20.76
C LEU A 41 1.71 12.82 -21.17
N CYS A 42 2.49 12.27 -20.24
CA CYS A 42 3.38 11.12 -20.44
C CYS A 42 3.39 10.25 -19.17
N PRO A 43 2.40 9.36 -19.00
CA PRO A 43 2.29 8.47 -17.84
C PRO A 43 3.30 7.30 -17.91
N ASN A 44 4.59 7.61 -18.00
CA ASN A 44 5.66 6.62 -18.15
C ASN A 44 6.14 6.05 -16.81
N THR A 45 6.14 6.86 -15.74
CA THR A 45 6.58 6.45 -14.40
C THR A 45 5.35 6.42 -13.51
N LEU A 46 4.74 5.25 -13.37
CA LEU A 46 3.54 5.06 -12.56
C LEU A 46 3.90 4.29 -11.30
N SER A 47 3.51 4.79 -10.15
CA SER A 47 3.79 4.15 -8.87
C SER A 47 2.51 4.02 -8.07
N TYR A 48 2.26 2.86 -7.46
CA TYR A 48 1.11 2.71 -6.58
C TYR A 48 1.26 3.52 -5.27
N ASP A 49 2.49 3.97 -4.94
CA ASP A 49 2.77 4.80 -3.79
C ASP A 49 3.95 5.77 -4.04
N TRP A 50 3.71 7.06 -3.81
CA TRP A 50 4.69 8.14 -4.02
C TRP A 50 5.26 8.69 -2.71
N GLN A 51 4.99 8.06 -1.57
CA GLN A 51 5.51 8.45 -0.26
C GLN A 51 7.01 8.12 -0.09
N LEU A 52 7.58 8.41 1.09
CA LEU A 52 8.91 7.93 1.52
C LEU A 52 10.03 8.29 0.54
N GLY A 53 10.01 9.52 0.03
CA GLY A 53 11.09 10.04 -0.81
C GLY A 53 11.09 9.53 -2.25
N SER A 54 9.97 9.00 -2.77
CA SER A 54 9.84 8.69 -4.21
C SER A 54 10.19 9.90 -5.10
N ILE A 55 9.97 11.12 -4.60
CA ILE A 55 10.40 12.36 -5.25
C ILE A 55 11.32 13.10 -4.27
N SER A 56 12.60 13.27 -4.66
CA SER A 56 13.58 13.96 -3.83
C SER A 56 13.30 15.47 -3.77
N LEU A 57 13.58 16.07 -2.61
CA LEU A 57 13.45 17.51 -2.39
C LEU A 57 14.35 18.31 -3.35
N LEU A 58 13.88 19.48 -3.77
CA LEU A 58 14.66 20.43 -4.55
C LEU A 58 15.22 21.49 -3.59
N THR A 59 16.52 21.39 -3.28
CA THR A 59 17.20 22.29 -2.33
C THR A 59 17.95 23.45 -3.00
N SER A 60 18.03 23.46 -4.33
CA SER A 60 18.80 24.44 -5.11
C SER A 60 17.98 25.01 -6.26
N LEU A 61 18.17 26.31 -6.52
CA LEU A 61 17.62 26.99 -7.70
C LEU A 61 18.15 26.41 -9.02
N PHE A 62 19.37 25.88 -9.01
CA PHE A 62 20.06 25.35 -10.19
C PHE A 62 19.75 23.88 -10.48
N ASP A 63 18.82 23.27 -9.75
CA ASP A 63 18.33 21.93 -10.08
C ASP A 63 17.65 21.95 -11.46
N LEU A 64 18.06 21.06 -12.36
CA LEU A 64 17.53 20.97 -13.72
C LEU A 64 16.01 20.75 -13.76
N ARG A 65 15.45 20.14 -12.71
CA ARG A 65 14.00 19.93 -12.56
C ARG A 65 13.22 21.24 -12.51
N ASN A 66 13.84 22.33 -12.06
CA ASN A 66 13.23 23.66 -12.09
C ASN A 66 12.96 24.16 -13.52
N LEU A 67 13.65 23.65 -14.54
CA LEU A 67 13.32 23.97 -15.93
C LEU A 67 11.94 23.44 -16.32
N ALA A 68 11.56 22.24 -15.85
CA ALA A 68 10.21 21.70 -16.06
C ALA A 68 9.15 22.54 -15.35
N THR A 69 9.46 23.02 -14.14
CA THR A 69 8.63 23.97 -13.40
C THR A 69 8.40 25.25 -14.19
N LEU A 70 9.48 25.90 -14.65
CA LEU A 70 9.40 27.12 -15.44
C LEU A 70 8.62 26.92 -16.74
N ALA A 71 8.86 25.80 -17.44
CA ALA A 71 8.12 25.45 -18.65
C ALA A 71 6.62 25.30 -18.37
N LEU A 72 6.23 24.60 -17.29
CA LEU A 72 4.82 24.46 -16.91
C LEU A 72 4.19 25.82 -16.66
N PHE A 73 4.77 26.65 -15.79
CA PHE A 73 4.18 27.94 -15.44
C PHE A 73 4.14 28.91 -16.62
N ALA A 74 5.14 28.90 -17.51
CA ALA A 74 5.08 29.65 -18.76
C ALA A 74 3.93 29.18 -19.66
N THR A 75 3.72 27.87 -19.77
CA THR A 75 2.63 27.29 -20.57
C THR A 75 1.26 27.70 -19.98
N LEU A 76 1.11 27.60 -18.65
CA LEU A 76 -0.10 28.03 -17.94
C LEU A 76 -0.36 29.54 -18.09
N ALA A 77 0.68 30.38 -18.04
CA ALA A 77 0.56 31.81 -18.24
C ALA A 77 0.10 32.15 -19.67
N VAL A 78 0.64 31.46 -20.68
CA VAL A 78 0.21 31.62 -22.08
C VAL A 78 -1.25 31.18 -22.25
N LEU A 79 -1.65 30.05 -21.66
CA LEU A 79 -3.03 29.57 -21.69
C LEU A 79 -3.99 30.53 -20.99
N ALA A 80 -3.62 31.06 -19.82
CA ALA A 80 -4.41 32.06 -19.10
C ALA A 80 -4.56 33.35 -19.90
N TRP A 81 -3.47 33.84 -20.50
CA TRP A 81 -3.52 35.03 -21.36
C TRP A 81 -4.41 34.81 -22.59
N ARG A 82 -4.32 33.64 -23.24
CA ARG A 82 -5.21 33.26 -24.34
C ARG A 82 -6.66 33.17 -23.90
N ALA A 83 -6.93 32.60 -22.73
CA ALA A 83 -8.26 32.48 -22.16
C ALA A 83 -8.87 33.87 -21.87
N LEU A 84 -8.09 34.80 -21.34
CA LEU A 84 -8.54 36.17 -21.05
C LEU A 84 -8.82 36.99 -22.31
N LYS A 85 -8.06 36.77 -23.40
CA LYS A 85 -8.28 37.44 -24.68
C LYS A 85 -9.35 36.81 -25.56
N TRP A 86 -9.77 35.58 -25.25
CA TRP A 86 -10.75 34.86 -26.06
C TRP A 86 -12.08 35.61 -26.28
N PRO A 87 -12.72 36.20 -25.24
CA PRO A 87 -14.01 36.87 -25.40
C PRO A 87 -13.95 38.10 -26.32
N SER A 88 -12.81 38.80 -26.37
CA SER A 88 -12.65 39.99 -27.21
C SER A 88 -12.29 39.66 -28.66
N GLU A 89 -11.60 38.55 -28.90
CA GLU A 89 -11.18 38.12 -30.24
C GLU A 89 -12.28 37.38 -31.02
N HIS A 90 -13.27 36.75 -30.34
CA HIS A 90 -14.29 35.90 -30.98
C HIS A 90 -15.74 36.41 -30.79
N ASN A 91 -15.92 37.66 -30.34
CA ASN A 91 -17.19 38.38 -30.43
C ASN A 91 -17.48 38.94 -31.83
N GLN A 92 -16.58 38.71 -32.80
CA GLN A 92 -16.82 38.94 -34.22
C GLN A 92 -17.26 37.61 -34.86
N VAL A 93 -18.51 37.57 -35.32
CA VAL A 93 -19.17 36.44 -35.99
C VAL A 93 -18.28 35.86 -37.09
N LEU A 94 -17.90 34.58 -36.98
CA LEU A 94 -17.32 33.81 -38.08
C LEU A 94 -18.44 33.08 -38.85
N PRO A 95 -18.64 33.36 -40.15
CA PRO A 95 -19.55 32.61 -40.99
C PRO A 95 -18.75 31.57 -41.79
N GLU A 96 -18.30 30.48 -41.16
CA GLU A 96 -17.80 29.34 -41.94
C GLU A 96 -18.29 28.00 -41.39
N PRO A 97 -18.62 27.04 -42.27
CA PRO A 97 -19.22 25.77 -41.90
C PRO A 97 -18.22 24.88 -41.16
N CYS A 98 -18.42 24.80 -39.86
CA CYS A 98 -17.87 23.80 -38.96
C CYS A 98 -18.34 22.38 -39.40
N TRP A 99 -17.43 21.41 -39.57
CA TRP A 99 -17.74 20.03 -40.02
C TRP A 99 -18.73 19.29 -39.10
N HIS A 100 -18.88 19.74 -37.84
CA HIS A 100 -19.93 19.25 -36.93
C HIS A 100 -21.34 19.71 -37.29
N CYS A 101 -21.51 20.65 -38.23
CA CYS A 101 -22.81 21.17 -38.64
C CYS A 101 -23.43 20.47 -39.85
N CYS A 102 -22.88 19.34 -40.33
CA CYS A 102 -23.57 18.53 -41.34
C CYS A 102 -24.88 17.89 -40.84
N GLU A 103 -25.20 17.95 -39.53
CA GLU A 103 -26.45 17.40 -38.95
C GLU A 103 -27.35 18.44 -38.26
N ALA A 104 -26.95 19.71 -38.18
CA ALA A 104 -27.76 20.74 -37.52
C ALA A 104 -28.59 21.52 -38.56
N THR A 105 -29.86 21.14 -38.74
CA THR A 105 -30.83 21.86 -39.59
C THR A 105 -31.16 23.27 -39.12
N ASP A 106 -30.75 23.65 -37.90
CA ASP A 106 -31.15 24.90 -37.23
C ASP A 106 -30.00 25.91 -37.04
N GLY A 107 -29.03 25.97 -37.96
CA GLY A 107 -28.11 27.12 -38.11
C GLY A 107 -27.26 27.55 -36.90
N SER A 108 -27.32 26.83 -35.77
CA SER A 108 -26.63 27.16 -34.53
C SER A 108 -25.32 26.38 -34.46
N CYS A 109 -24.28 26.87 -35.16
CA CYS A 109 -22.93 26.37 -34.93
C CYS A 109 -22.58 26.67 -33.45
N LYS A 110 -22.35 25.62 -32.65
CA LYS A 110 -21.94 25.77 -31.25
C LYS A 110 -20.67 26.63 -31.24
N LYS A 111 -20.74 27.77 -30.53
CA LYS A 111 -19.60 28.67 -30.35
C LYS A 111 -18.44 27.87 -29.73
N ASP A 112 -17.25 28.02 -30.30
CA ASP A 112 -16.03 27.56 -29.65
C ASP A 112 -15.87 28.33 -28.32
N GLU A 113 -16.15 27.66 -27.21
CA GLU A 113 -16.13 28.23 -25.85
C GLU A 113 -14.70 28.59 -25.38
N GLY A 114 -13.69 28.35 -26.22
CA GLY A 114 -12.31 28.72 -25.93
C GLY A 114 -11.67 27.83 -24.86
N PRO A 115 -10.43 28.15 -24.45
CA PRO A 115 -9.69 27.34 -23.49
C PRO A 115 -10.13 27.55 -22.03
N ILE A 116 -11.08 28.44 -21.75
CA ILE A 116 -11.47 28.84 -20.38
C ILE A 116 -11.94 27.63 -19.57
N LEU A 117 -13.00 26.95 -20.03
CA LEU A 117 -13.58 25.82 -19.30
C LEU A 117 -12.57 24.67 -19.09
N PRO A 118 -11.84 24.20 -20.12
CA PRO A 118 -10.82 23.17 -19.93
C PRO A 118 -9.70 23.55 -18.95
N VAL A 119 -9.21 24.80 -19.01
CA VAL A 119 -8.19 25.31 -18.05
C VAL A 119 -8.72 25.32 -16.63
N LEU A 120 -9.97 25.77 -16.44
CA LEU A 120 -10.61 25.77 -15.12
C LEU A 120 -10.79 24.35 -14.57
N VAL A 121 -11.28 23.42 -15.39
CA VAL A 121 -11.42 22.01 -14.99
C VAL A 121 -10.06 21.44 -14.58
N THR A 122 -8.99 21.66 -15.35
CA THR A 122 -7.66 21.16 -14.99
C THR A 122 -7.12 21.79 -13.71
N CYS A 123 -7.14 23.13 -13.59
CA CYS A 123 -6.48 23.83 -12.49
C CYS A 123 -7.27 23.77 -11.19
N LEU A 124 -8.59 24.00 -11.23
CA LEU A 124 -9.42 24.02 -10.02
C LEU A 124 -9.58 22.63 -9.42
N SER A 125 -9.67 21.58 -10.24
CA SER A 125 -9.78 20.21 -9.72
C SER A 125 -8.47 19.69 -9.13
N PHE A 126 -7.31 20.19 -9.58
CA PHE A 126 -6.01 19.84 -9.01
C PHE A 126 -5.68 20.65 -7.75
N LEU A 127 -6.27 21.84 -7.59
CA LEU A 127 -5.97 22.77 -6.50
C LEU A 127 -5.98 22.16 -5.09
N PRO A 128 -6.96 21.30 -4.72
CA PRO A 128 -6.99 20.66 -3.40
C PRO A 128 -5.79 19.74 -3.12
N ALA A 129 -5.17 19.20 -4.16
CA ALA A 129 -4.03 18.29 -4.06
C ALA A 129 -2.66 18.97 -4.32
N SER A 130 -2.67 20.25 -4.66
CA SER A 130 -1.47 21.01 -5.05
C SER A 130 -0.56 21.44 -3.90
N ASN A 131 -0.93 21.17 -2.64
CA ASN A 131 -0.28 21.70 -1.43
C ASN A 131 -0.24 23.24 -1.29
N VAL A 132 -0.88 24.00 -2.20
CA VAL A 132 -0.85 25.47 -2.16
C VAL A 132 -1.59 26.04 -0.95
N PHE A 133 -2.76 25.47 -0.62
CA PHE A 133 -3.62 25.98 0.47
C PHE A 133 -3.59 25.10 1.71
N VAL A 134 -3.57 23.78 1.53
CA VAL A 134 -3.60 22.81 2.61
C VAL A 134 -2.55 21.74 2.31
N PRO A 135 -1.61 21.47 3.23
CA PRO A 135 -0.67 20.38 3.07
C PRO A 135 -1.44 19.05 3.10
N VAL A 136 -1.29 18.26 2.04
CA VAL A 136 -1.85 16.91 1.92
C VAL A 136 -0.73 15.88 1.87
N GLY A 137 -0.95 14.70 2.46
CA GLY A 137 0.05 13.63 2.49
C GLY A 137 0.30 12.91 1.15
N PHE A 138 -0.48 13.19 0.09
CA PHE A 138 -0.36 12.49 -1.20
C PHE A 138 -0.34 13.50 -2.35
N VAL A 139 0.82 14.12 -2.56
CA VAL A 139 0.98 15.22 -3.51
C VAL A 139 1.14 14.73 -4.96
N ALA A 140 1.70 13.53 -5.12
CA ALA A 140 1.76 12.82 -6.38
C ALA A 140 0.95 11.54 -6.21
N ALA A 141 -0.13 11.40 -6.96
CA ALA A 141 -0.90 10.17 -7.05
C ALA A 141 -1.75 10.20 -8.31
N GLU A 142 -1.77 9.10 -9.06
CA GLU A 142 -2.54 8.97 -10.29
C GLU A 142 -4.03 9.24 -10.05
N ARG A 143 -4.54 8.81 -8.88
CA ARG A 143 -5.95 9.02 -8.48
C ARG A 143 -6.35 10.49 -8.37
N VAL A 144 -5.39 11.39 -8.14
CA VAL A 144 -5.64 12.84 -8.08
C VAL A 144 -5.81 13.42 -9.49
N LEU A 145 -5.27 12.76 -10.51
CA LEU A 145 -5.22 13.26 -11.88
C LEU A 145 -6.43 12.90 -12.75
N TYR A 146 -7.38 12.11 -12.22
CA TYR A 146 -8.58 11.72 -13.00
C TYR A 146 -9.39 12.91 -13.49
N ILE A 147 -9.77 13.84 -12.61
CA ILE A 147 -10.54 15.04 -13.03
C ILE A 147 -9.66 16.04 -13.80
N PRO A 148 -8.42 16.35 -13.36
CA PRO A 148 -7.53 17.22 -14.11
C PRO A 148 -7.29 16.77 -15.56
N SER A 149 -7.20 15.45 -15.79
CA SER A 149 -6.99 14.87 -17.12
C SER A 149 -8.15 15.10 -18.08
N ILE A 150 -9.40 15.22 -17.60
CA ILE A 150 -10.55 15.59 -18.43
C ILE A 150 -10.31 16.96 -19.07
N GLY A 151 -9.88 17.95 -18.28
CA GLY A 151 -9.57 19.28 -18.80
C GLY A 151 -8.41 19.27 -19.81
N VAL A 152 -7.38 18.44 -19.58
CA VAL A 152 -6.27 18.27 -20.54
C VAL A 152 -6.77 17.65 -21.84
N CYS A 153 -7.61 16.61 -21.78
CA CYS A 153 -8.21 15.99 -22.97
C CYS A 153 -9.06 16.98 -23.77
N LEU A 154 -9.84 17.82 -23.10
CA LEU A 154 -10.62 18.88 -23.74
C LEU A 154 -9.71 19.93 -24.42
N LEU A 155 -8.62 20.36 -23.77
CA LEU A 155 -7.64 21.27 -24.36
C LEU A 155 -6.99 20.67 -25.61
N VAL A 156 -6.61 19.39 -25.56
CA VAL A 156 -6.02 18.68 -26.70
C VAL A 156 -7.04 18.59 -27.85
N GLY A 157 -8.29 18.21 -27.57
CA GLY A 157 -9.35 18.13 -28.57
C GLY A 157 -9.64 19.46 -29.25
N GLN A 158 -9.75 20.55 -28.47
CA GLN A 158 -9.92 21.90 -29.01
C GLN A 158 -8.71 22.34 -29.84
N GLY A 159 -7.49 22.06 -29.37
CA GLY A 159 -6.25 22.37 -30.10
C GLY A 159 -6.18 21.66 -31.46
N LEU A 160 -6.49 20.36 -31.48
CA LEU A 160 -6.53 19.55 -32.70
C LEU A 160 -7.59 20.06 -33.69
N SER A 161 -8.78 20.41 -33.21
CA SER A 161 -9.85 21.01 -34.04
C SER A 161 -9.38 22.28 -34.74
N ARG A 162 -8.70 23.17 -34.01
CA ARG A 162 -8.16 24.43 -34.56
C ARG A 162 -7.01 24.21 -35.54
N ILE A 163 -6.13 23.24 -35.29
CA ILE A 163 -5.06 22.89 -36.23
C ILE A 163 -5.64 22.36 -37.54
N ARG A 164 -6.68 21.52 -37.46
CA ARG A 164 -7.38 20.99 -38.63
C ARG A 164 -8.04 22.09 -39.46
N ALA A 165 -8.59 23.13 -38.81
CA ALA A 165 -9.17 24.28 -39.50
C ALA A 165 -8.15 25.10 -40.31
N LYS A 166 -6.84 25.00 -40.02
CA LYS A 166 -5.79 25.72 -40.75
C LYS A 166 -5.37 25.05 -42.06
N GLY A 167 -5.72 23.79 -42.28
CA GLY A 167 -5.40 23.10 -43.54
C GLY A 167 -5.61 21.58 -43.49
N LEU A 168 -6.12 21.03 -44.59
CA LEU A 168 -6.52 19.63 -44.70
C LEU A 168 -5.36 18.65 -44.45
N ALA A 169 -4.20 18.89 -45.07
CA ALA A 169 -3.02 18.02 -44.94
C ALA A 169 -2.47 17.98 -43.51
N LEU A 170 -2.33 19.15 -42.86
CA LEU A 170 -1.87 19.24 -41.47
C LEU A 170 -2.88 18.57 -40.52
N GLY A 171 -4.18 18.78 -40.75
CA GLY A 171 -5.24 18.12 -40.00
C GLY A 171 -5.20 16.59 -40.10
N CYS A 172 -4.95 16.03 -41.29
CA CYS A 172 -4.80 14.59 -41.48
C CYS A 172 -3.58 14.03 -40.73
N TRP A 173 -2.41 14.68 -40.85
CA TRP A 173 -1.21 14.24 -40.12
C TRP A 173 -1.39 14.31 -38.60
N CYS A 174 -2.01 15.38 -38.09
CA CYS A 174 -2.34 15.49 -36.67
C CYS A 174 -3.28 14.38 -36.21
N MET A 175 -4.31 14.05 -37.00
CA MET A 175 -5.24 12.96 -36.67
C MET A 175 -4.53 11.61 -36.64
N VAL A 176 -3.67 11.31 -37.63
CA VAL A 176 -2.87 10.08 -37.66
C VAL A 176 -1.97 10.01 -36.42
N ALA A 177 -1.28 11.11 -36.07
CA ALA A 177 -0.45 11.17 -34.88
C ALA A 177 -1.27 10.96 -33.59
N THR A 178 -2.46 11.53 -33.48
CA THR A 178 -3.36 11.31 -32.34
C THR A 178 -3.82 9.86 -32.26
N CYS A 179 -4.23 9.25 -33.37
CA CYS A 179 -4.60 7.83 -33.41
C CYS A 179 -3.42 6.93 -33.01
N ALA A 180 -2.21 7.22 -33.48
CA ALA A 180 -1.00 6.51 -33.09
C ALA A 180 -0.72 6.64 -31.58
N LEU A 181 -0.88 7.84 -31.01
CA LEU A 181 -0.73 8.09 -29.57
C LEU A 181 -1.78 7.33 -28.74
N VAL A 182 -3.04 7.33 -29.18
CA VAL A 182 -4.12 6.57 -28.52
C VAL A 182 -3.82 5.08 -28.56
N MET A 183 -3.37 4.55 -29.69
CA MET A 183 -2.95 3.15 -29.81
C MET A 183 -1.77 2.83 -28.89
N LEU A 184 -0.76 3.71 -28.85
CA LEU A 184 0.37 3.56 -27.94
C LEU A 184 -0.10 3.51 -26.48
N PHE A 185 -0.94 4.43 -26.04
CA PHE A 185 -1.46 4.43 -24.67
C PHE A 185 -2.39 3.26 -24.36
N ALA A 186 -3.16 2.78 -25.35
CA ALA A 186 -3.94 1.55 -25.20
C ALA A 186 -3.02 0.34 -24.96
N VAL A 187 -1.95 0.20 -25.74
CA VAL A 187 -0.94 -0.85 -25.54
C VAL A 187 -0.27 -0.71 -24.17
N ARG A 188 0.13 0.50 -23.76
CA ARG A 188 0.70 0.71 -22.43
C ARG A 188 -0.27 0.40 -21.30
N THR A 189 -1.55 0.64 -21.50
CA THR A 189 -2.59 0.27 -20.53
C THR A 189 -2.69 -1.24 -20.39
N LEU A 190 -2.67 -1.96 -21.51
CA LEU A 190 -2.67 -3.43 -21.50
C LEU A 190 -1.41 -4.00 -20.81
N ASP A 191 -0.24 -3.43 -21.08
CA ASP A 191 1.00 -3.77 -20.39
C ASP A 191 0.91 -3.49 -18.89
N ARG A 192 0.38 -2.32 -18.51
CA ARG A 192 0.21 -1.94 -17.10
C ARG A 192 -0.75 -2.87 -16.34
N ASN A 193 -1.76 -3.44 -16.99
CA ASN A 193 -2.65 -4.42 -16.35
C ASN A 193 -1.89 -5.65 -15.84
N SER A 194 -0.79 -6.04 -16.50
CA SER A 194 0.05 -7.16 -16.02
C SER A 194 0.72 -6.88 -14.67
N VAL A 195 1.07 -5.62 -14.39
CA VAL A 195 1.64 -5.21 -13.10
C VAL A 195 0.64 -5.40 -11.96
N TRP A 196 -0.66 -5.25 -12.23
CA TRP A 196 -1.72 -5.43 -11.25
C TRP A 196 -2.27 -6.86 -11.19
N ALA A 197 -1.72 -7.78 -11.99
CA ALA A 197 -2.21 -9.16 -12.08
C ALA A 197 -1.89 -9.98 -10.82
N SER A 198 -0.79 -9.66 -10.13
CA SER A 198 -0.37 -10.39 -8.92
C SER A 198 0.37 -9.48 -7.95
N ARG A 199 0.50 -9.94 -6.70
CA ARG A 199 1.24 -9.23 -5.63
C ARG A 199 2.71 -9.11 -5.98
N GLU A 200 3.27 -10.14 -6.62
CA GLU A 200 4.65 -10.22 -7.09
C GLU A 200 4.92 -9.17 -8.15
N ALA A 201 4.14 -9.16 -9.24
CA ALA A 201 4.30 -8.21 -10.33
C ALA A 201 4.19 -6.76 -9.84
N LEU A 202 3.26 -6.50 -8.91
CA LEU A 202 3.05 -5.18 -8.34
C LEU A 202 4.27 -4.68 -7.56
N PHE A 203 4.81 -5.50 -6.66
CA PHE A 203 5.95 -5.11 -5.83
C PHE A 203 7.26 -5.06 -6.61
N GLU A 204 7.46 -5.94 -7.60
CA GLU A 204 8.60 -5.87 -8.53
C GLU A 204 8.58 -4.58 -9.37
N SER A 205 7.41 -4.19 -9.88
CA SER A 205 7.27 -2.90 -10.55
C SER A 205 7.55 -1.75 -9.59
N GLY A 206 7.08 -1.83 -8.34
CA GLY A 206 7.30 -0.80 -7.32
C GLY A 206 8.76 -0.52 -7.03
N ILE A 207 9.58 -1.57 -6.84
CA ILE A 207 11.03 -1.40 -6.60
C ILE A 207 11.77 -0.90 -7.84
N ARG A 208 11.32 -1.24 -9.05
CA ARG A 208 11.91 -0.74 -10.31
C ARG A 208 11.59 0.73 -10.54
N ASP A 209 10.34 1.11 -10.31
CA ASP A 209 9.82 2.44 -10.63
C ASP A 209 10.16 3.46 -9.52
N ALA A 210 10.30 3.01 -8.26
CA ALA A 210 10.66 3.82 -7.10
C ALA A 210 11.68 3.13 -6.16
N PRO A 211 12.94 2.92 -6.59
CA PRO A 211 13.97 2.18 -5.82
C PRO A 211 14.47 2.90 -4.57
N GLN A 212 14.06 4.16 -4.34
CA GLN A 212 14.39 4.92 -3.14
C GLN A 212 13.25 4.96 -2.13
N ASN A 213 12.13 4.29 -2.42
CA ASN A 213 10.99 4.23 -1.51
C ASN A 213 11.11 3.03 -0.57
N ALA A 214 11.27 3.32 0.73
CA ALA A 214 11.45 2.29 1.76
C ALA A 214 10.28 1.27 1.82
N LYS A 215 9.05 1.72 1.57
CA LYS A 215 7.85 0.87 1.63
C LYS A 215 7.76 -0.10 0.46
N MET A 216 8.31 0.26 -0.71
CA MET A 216 8.44 -0.69 -1.83
C MET A 216 9.32 -1.87 -1.43
N HIS A 217 10.49 -1.58 -0.86
CA HIS A 217 11.39 -2.60 -0.37
C HIS A 217 10.79 -3.42 0.78
N TYR A 218 10.14 -2.79 1.76
CA TYR A 218 9.47 -3.49 2.86
C TYR A 218 8.36 -4.43 2.37
N ASN A 219 7.51 -3.97 1.43
CA ASN A 219 6.43 -4.78 0.88
C ASN A 219 6.96 -5.95 0.05
N TYR A 220 7.99 -5.71 -0.76
CA TYR A 220 8.67 -6.77 -1.51
C TYR A 220 9.35 -7.77 -0.58
N ALA A 221 9.98 -7.32 0.51
CA ALA A 221 10.55 -8.19 1.53
C ALA A 221 9.49 -9.07 2.22
N ASN A 222 8.32 -8.51 2.58
CA ASN A 222 7.20 -9.30 3.11
C ASN A 222 6.77 -10.39 2.14
N LEU A 223 6.65 -10.06 0.85
CA LEU A 223 6.32 -11.05 -0.18
C LEU A 223 7.38 -12.15 -0.27
N GLN A 224 8.67 -11.80 -0.30
CA GLN A 224 9.75 -12.78 -0.37
C GLN A 224 9.80 -13.67 0.87
N LYS A 225 9.50 -13.12 2.04
CA LYS A 225 9.31 -13.89 3.28
C LYS A 225 8.15 -14.89 3.13
N ASP A 226 7.01 -14.45 2.62
CA ASP A 226 5.83 -15.32 2.40
C ASP A 226 6.13 -16.45 1.39
N LEU A 227 6.98 -16.19 0.39
CA LEU A 227 7.46 -17.18 -0.58
C LEU A 227 8.57 -18.11 -0.04
N GLY A 228 9.07 -17.88 1.18
CA GLY A 228 10.15 -18.66 1.79
C GLY A 228 11.56 -18.24 1.36
N ASN A 229 11.70 -17.17 0.58
CA ASN A 229 12.99 -16.64 0.12
C ASN A 229 13.63 -15.73 1.18
N SER A 230 14.00 -16.30 2.35
CA SER A 230 14.46 -15.54 3.52
C SER A 230 15.65 -14.63 3.24
N ALA A 231 16.62 -15.06 2.43
CA ALA A 231 17.80 -14.26 2.11
C ALA A 231 17.45 -12.97 1.34
N LEU A 232 16.54 -13.06 0.37
CA LEU A 232 16.09 -11.92 -0.42
C LEU A 232 15.19 -10.99 0.41
N ALA A 233 14.39 -11.56 1.31
CA ALA A 233 13.60 -10.79 2.26
C ALA A 233 14.49 -9.95 3.20
N ILE A 234 15.56 -10.55 3.74
CA ILE A 234 16.52 -9.85 4.60
C ILE A 234 17.15 -8.65 3.86
N ASP A 235 17.70 -8.85 2.66
CA ASP A 235 18.34 -7.77 1.89
C ASP A 235 17.39 -6.58 1.68
N HIS A 236 16.14 -6.86 1.33
CA HIS A 236 15.15 -5.81 1.10
C HIS A 236 14.63 -5.16 2.39
N TYR A 237 14.52 -5.89 3.51
CA TYR A 237 14.24 -5.25 4.80
C TYR A 237 15.39 -4.33 5.23
N GLU A 238 16.64 -4.75 5.06
CA GLU A 238 17.79 -3.89 5.32
C GLU A 238 17.80 -2.67 4.41
N ARG A 239 17.46 -2.83 3.13
CA ARG A 239 17.34 -1.70 2.20
C ARG A 239 16.24 -0.75 2.63
N ALA A 240 15.09 -1.27 3.07
CA ALA A 240 14.01 -0.46 3.62
C ALA A 240 14.48 0.32 4.86
N LEU A 241 15.20 -0.32 5.78
CA LEU A 241 15.74 0.31 7.00
C LEU A 241 16.87 1.30 6.71
N ARG A 242 17.67 1.10 5.65
CA ARG A 242 18.64 2.11 5.19
C ARG A 242 17.95 3.38 4.69
N LEU A 243 16.82 3.24 4.01
CA LEU A 243 16.02 4.35 3.48
C LEU A 243 15.15 5.00 4.56
N TRP A 244 14.66 4.20 5.52
CA TRP A 244 13.84 4.65 6.63
C TRP A 244 14.19 3.87 7.92
N PRO A 245 15.17 4.37 8.70
CA PRO A 245 15.64 3.70 9.92
C PRO A 245 14.57 3.58 11.01
N GLU A 246 13.61 4.50 11.06
CA GLU A 246 12.54 4.54 12.06
C GLU A 246 11.30 3.71 11.62
N HIS A 247 11.49 2.65 10.83
CA HIS A 247 10.40 1.75 10.42
C HIS A 247 10.24 0.57 11.40
N ALA A 248 9.40 0.75 12.42
CA ALA A 248 9.20 -0.26 13.47
C ALA A 248 8.82 -1.65 12.93
N SER A 249 7.86 -1.73 12.00
CA SER A 249 7.42 -3.02 11.44
C SER A 249 8.47 -3.71 10.57
N ALA A 250 9.36 -2.95 9.89
CA ALA A 250 10.47 -3.54 9.16
C ALA A 250 11.49 -4.17 10.11
N HIS A 251 11.82 -3.50 11.23
CA HIS A 251 12.63 -4.09 12.29
C HIS A 251 11.97 -5.36 12.85
N ASN A 252 10.70 -5.31 13.24
CA ASN A 252 9.99 -6.47 13.75
C ASN A 252 10.05 -7.66 12.77
N ASN A 253 9.74 -7.44 11.49
CA ASN A 253 9.72 -8.53 10.52
C ASN A 253 11.12 -9.05 10.19
N LEU A 254 12.12 -8.18 10.13
CA LEU A 254 13.52 -8.61 10.00
C LEU A 254 13.95 -9.47 11.18
N GLY A 255 13.57 -9.12 12.41
CA GLY A 255 13.83 -9.91 13.61
C GLY A 255 13.32 -11.35 13.50
N THR A 256 12.16 -11.57 12.85
CA THR A 256 11.61 -12.94 12.63
C THR A 256 12.43 -13.81 11.68
N LEU A 257 13.36 -13.21 10.92
CA LEU A 257 14.23 -13.91 9.97
C LEU A 257 15.65 -14.09 10.49
N MET A 258 15.99 -13.54 11.67
CA MET A 258 17.32 -13.66 12.24
C MET A 258 17.53 -15.06 12.80
N THR A 259 18.73 -15.61 12.55
CA THR A 259 19.14 -16.91 13.07
C THR A 259 19.62 -16.83 14.52
N SER A 260 20.22 -15.70 14.88
CA SER A 260 20.73 -15.43 16.22
C SER A 260 19.63 -14.84 17.10
N PRO A 261 19.37 -15.38 18.30
CA PRO A 261 18.40 -14.81 19.23
C PRO A 261 18.79 -13.39 19.67
N GLU A 262 20.09 -13.08 19.76
CA GLU A 262 20.57 -11.74 20.09
C GLU A 262 20.24 -10.71 19.00
N ASP A 263 20.38 -11.09 17.72
CA ASP A 263 20.06 -10.21 16.59
C ASP A 263 18.55 -9.99 16.45
N ALA A 264 17.76 -11.05 16.66
CA ALA A 264 16.31 -10.97 16.71
C ALA A 264 15.85 -10.01 17.81
N GLU A 265 16.39 -10.15 19.02
CA GLU A 265 16.11 -9.28 20.16
C GLU A 265 16.46 -7.82 19.87
N HIS A 266 17.64 -7.57 19.28
CA HIS A 266 18.05 -6.23 18.90
C HIS A 266 16.97 -5.56 18.04
N HIS A 267 16.49 -6.27 17.01
CA HIS A 267 15.46 -5.74 16.12
C HIS A 267 14.10 -5.55 16.80
N TYR A 268 13.64 -6.49 17.64
CA TYR A 268 12.39 -6.30 18.38
C TYR A 268 12.47 -5.11 19.34
N ARG A 269 13.61 -4.92 20.03
CA ARG A 269 13.84 -3.76 20.89
C ARG A 269 13.92 -2.46 20.11
N GLN A 270 14.51 -2.43 18.92
CA GLN A 270 14.46 -1.26 18.04
C GLN A 270 13.02 -0.94 17.62
N ALA A 271 12.24 -1.95 17.23
CA ALA A 271 10.84 -1.76 16.88
C ALA A 271 10.03 -1.14 18.04
N LEU A 272 10.26 -1.61 19.27
CA LEU A 272 9.62 -1.06 20.48
C LEU A 272 10.16 0.30 20.91
N ARG A 273 11.43 0.61 20.64
CA ARG A 273 12.00 1.96 20.84
C ARG A 273 11.30 2.97 19.94
N ILE A 274 11.10 2.61 18.68
CA ILE A 274 10.48 3.46 17.65
C ILE A 274 8.96 3.56 17.89
N ASN A 275 8.31 2.42 18.12
CA ASN A 275 6.88 2.35 18.40
C ASN A 275 6.61 1.45 19.63
N PRO A 276 6.52 2.04 20.84
CA PRO A 276 6.21 1.31 22.07
C PRO A 276 4.85 0.60 22.08
N SER A 277 3.95 0.97 21.16
CA SER A 277 2.60 0.43 21.00
C SER A 277 2.52 -0.61 19.86
N HIS A 278 3.63 -1.26 19.50
CA HIS A 278 3.65 -2.28 18.44
C HIS A 278 3.35 -3.69 18.99
N PRO A 279 2.11 -4.23 18.86
CA PRO A 279 1.72 -5.50 19.49
C PRO A 279 2.58 -6.68 19.04
N GLY A 280 2.84 -6.80 17.73
CA GLY A 280 3.67 -7.90 17.19
C GLY A 280 5.11 -7.92 17.71
N ALA A 281 5.68 -6.76 18.09
CA ALA A 281 7.05 -6.69 18.59
C ALA A 281 7.11 -7.10 20.07
N HIS A 282 6.09 -6.74 20.85
CA HIS A 282 5.90 -7.27 22.21
C HIS A 282 5.75 -8.79 22.19
N TYR A 283 4.88 -9.32 21.32
CA TYR A 283 4.68 -10.76 21.17
C TYR A 283 5.96 -11.51 20.75
N ASN A 284 6.67 -11.03 19.73
CA ASN A 284 7.89 -11.68 19.25
C ASN A 284 9.01 -11.64 20.29
N LEU A 285 9.16 -10.52 21.00
CA LEU A 285 10.12 -10.42 22.11
C LEU A 285 9.71 -11.34 23.27
N ALA A 286 8.42 -11.43 23.59
CA ALA A 286 7.92 -12.33 24.63
C ALA A 286 8.20 -13.80 24.29
N THR A 287 8.01 -14.19 23.03
CA THR A 287 8.31 -15.53 22.54
C THR A 287 9.80 -15.86 22.74
N LEU A 288 10.68 -14.90 22.49
CA LEU A 288 12.11 -15.05 22.72
C LEU A 288 12.46 -15.18 24.22
N CYS A 289 11.86 -14.34 25.07
CA CYS A 289 12.02 -14.41 26.52
C CYS A 289 11.53 -15.76 27.08
N ASN A 290 10.38 -16.25 26.61
CA ASN A 290 9.85 -17.56 26.97
C ASN A 290 10.84 -18.69 26.63
N ASN A 291 11.42 -18.65 25.42
CA ASN A 291 12.42 -19.64 25.00
C ASN A 291 13.71 -19.62 25.84
N ARG A 292 14.00 -18.50 26.53
CA ARG A 292 15.12 -18.35 27.48
C ARG A 292 14.73 -18.71 28.93
N GLY A 293 13.47 -19.03 29.21
CA GLY A 293 12.95 -19.28 30.56
C GLY A 293 12.69 -18.01 31.37
N GLU A 294 12.59 -16.84 30.71
CA GLU A 294 12.29 -15.55 31.33
C GLU A 294 10.77 -15.32 31.43
N ASP A 295 10.04 -16.28 32.00
CA ASP A 295 8.57 -16.38 31.90
C ASP A 295 7.85 -15.12 32.40
N LYS A 296 8.33 -14.49 33.49
CA LYS A 296 7.72 -13.27 34.03
C LYS A 296 7.79 -12.10 33.05
N LEU A 297 8.91 -11.98 32.34
CA LEU A 297 9.10 -10.94 31.34
C LEU A 297 8.24 -11.24 30.10
N ALA A 298 8.20 -12.50 29.68
CA ALA A 298 7.35 -12.96 28.58
C ALA A 298 5.87 -12.67 28.86
N GLU A 299 5.38 -13.02 30.05
CA GLU A 299 3.98 -12.78 30.45
C GLU A 299 3.64 -11.28 30.41
N MET A 300 4.49 -10.42 30.99
CA MET A 300 4.29 -8.97 30.97
C MET A 300 4.20 -8.41 29.54
N LEU A 301 5.10 -8.85 28.65
CA LEU A 301 5.11 -8.43 27.24
C LEU A 301 3.87 -8.93 26.50
N LEU A 302 3.41 -10.16 26.77
CA LEU A 302 2.19 -10.70 26.15
C LEU A 302 0.93 -9.97 26.61
N TRP A 303 0.81 -9.66 27.90
CA TRP A 303 -0.28 -8.82 28.40
C TRP A 303 -0.28 -7.46 27.70
N ARG A 304 0.90 -6.87 27.50
CA ARG A 304 1.00 -5.63 26.73
C ARG A 304 0.57 -5.80 25.27
N ALA A 305 0.89 -6.92 24.63
CA ALA A 305 0.47 -7.21 23.27
C ALA A 305 -1.07 -7.29 23.16
N VAL A 306 -1.76 -7.99 24.07
CA VAL A 306 -3.22 -8.12 24.05
C VAL A 306 -3.96 -6.86 24.52
N GLU A 307 -3.33 -6.01 25.34
CA GLU A 307 -3.86 -4.67 25.64
C GLU A 307 -3.90 -3.77 24.41
N LEU A 308 -2.87 -3.87 23.56
CA LEU A 308 -2.74 -3.09 22.33
C LEU A 308 -3.59 -3.66 21.19
N ASP A 309 -3.73 -4.99 21.15
CA ASP A 309 -4.55 -5.72 20.19
C ASP A 309 -5.38 -6.81 20.90
N PRO A 310 -6.62 -6.50 21.31
CA PRO A 310 -7.48 -7.45 22.01
C PRO A 310 -7.88 -8.69 21.20
N ASP A 311 -7.64 -8.71 19.88
CA ASP A 311 -7.93 -9.84 19.00
C ASP A 311 -6.68 -10.68 18.68
N PHE A 312 -5.57 -10.46 19.39
CA PHE A 312 -4.29 -11.16 19.16
C PHE A 312 -4.30 -12.62 19.68
N CYS A 313 -4.81 -13.52 18.84
CA CYS A 313 -5.00 -14.94 19.12
C CYS A 313 -3.71 -15.67 19.58
N GLU A 314 -2.59 -15.42 18.91
CA GLU A 314 -1.30 -16.07 19.21
C GLU A 314 -0.76 -15.64 20.57
N ALA A 315 -0.96 -14.39 20.97
CA ALA A 315 -0.55 -13.88 22.27
C ALA A 315 -1.36 -14.53 23.40
N TYR A 316 -2.68 -14.67 23.26
CA TYR A 316 -3.50 -15.42 24.22
C TYR A 316 -3.11 -16.90 24.29
N SER A 317 -2.77 -17.51 23.14
CA SER A 317 -2.34 -18.90 23.09
C SER A 317 -1.05 -19.11 23.88
N LEU A 318 -0.07 -18.21 23.75
CA LEU A 318 1.18 -18.31 24.50
C LEU A 318 1.01 -17.99 25.99
N LEU A 319 0.15 -17.02 26.35
CA LEU A 319 -0.25 -16.79 27.74
C LEU A 319 -0.90 -18.03 28.35
N ALA A 320 -1.73 -18.75 27.60
CA ALA A 320 -2.38 -19.96 28.06
C ALA A 320 -1.37 -21.08 28.32
N THR A 321 -0.37 -21.24 27.46
CA THR A 321 0.74 -22.19 27.64
C THR A 321 1.52 -21.85 28.91
N LEU A 322 1.98 -20.60 29.07
CA LEU A 322 2.69 -20.13 30.28
C LEU A 322 1.89 -20.39 31.56
N ALA A 323 0.60 -20.06 31.57
CA ALA A 323 -0.26 -20.30 32.73
C ALA A 323 -0.43 -21.80 33.05
N GLY A 324 -0.42 -22.66 32.02
CA GLY A 324 -0.46 -24.11 32.17
C GLY A 324 0.83 -24.65 32.79
N ASP A 325 1.98 -24.18 32.32
CA ASP A 325 3.30 -24.57 32.79
C ASP A 325 3.54 -24.16 34.26
N HIS A 326 2.95 -23.04 34.70
CA HIS A 326 2.96 -22.60 36.11
C HIS A 326 1.90 -23.28 36.99
N GLY A 327 1.13 -24.23 36.45
CA GLY A 327 0.13 -25.01 37.20
C GLY A 327 -1.22 -24.30 37.40
N SER A 328 -1.43 -23.14 36.78
CA SER A 328 -2.68 -22.38 36.84
C SER A 328 -3.69 -22.87 35.78
N THR A 329 -4.13 -24.12 35.90
CA THR A 329 -5.04 -24.80 34.93
C THR A 329 -6.29 -23.97 34.59
N SER A 330 -6.94 -23.37 35.59
CA SER A 330 -8.17 -22.59 35.37
C SER A 330 -7.92 -21.33 34.54
N GLN A 331 -6.77 -20.68 34.73
CA GLN A 331 -6.40 -19.49 33.97
C GLN A 331 -6.00 -19.85 32.54
N SER A 332 -5.22 -20.92 32.37
CA SER A 332 -4.85 -21.46 31.06
C SER A 332 -6.08 -21.79 30.21
N GLU A 333 -7.08 -22.47 30.78
CA GLU A 333 -8.33 -22.76 30.05
C GLU A 333 -9.09 -21.49 29.62
N LYS A 334 -9.15 -20.46 30.48
CA LYS A 334 -9.78 -19.18 30.14
C LYS A 334 -9.05 -18.50 28.97
N LEU A 335 -7.72 -18.50 29.00
CA LEU A 335 -6.89 -17.88 27.96
C LEU A 335 -7.00 -18.62 26.63
N HIS A 336 -7.05 -19.96 26.63
CA HIS A 336 -7.32 -20.72 25.41
C HIS A 336 -8.71 -20.39 24.82
N ARG A 337 -9.74 -20.24 25.65
CA ARG A 337 -11.07 -19.84 25.19
C ARG A 337 -11.08 -18.41 24.64
N LEU A 338 -10.31 -17.50 25.23
CA LEU A 338 -10.11 -16.15 24.70
C LEU A 338 -9.44 -16.20 23.32
N ALA A 339 -8.35 -16.97 23.16
CA ALA A 339 -7.68 -17.14 21.87
C ALA A 339 -8.66 -17.59 20.77
N LEU A 340 -9.52 -18.57 21.08
CA LEU A 340 -10.55 -19.07 20.15
C LEU A 340 -11.71 -18.11 19.91
N THR A 341 -11.93 -17.15 20.82
CA THR A 341 -12.95 -16.11 20.65
C THR A 341 -12.41 -14.97 19.78
N SER A 342 -11.14 -14.61 19.96
CA SER A 342 -10.42 -13.62 19.16
C SER A 342 -10.27 -14.08 17.70
N ASP A 343 -9.87 -15.32 17.46
CA ASP A 343 -9.89 -15.91 16.12
C ASP A 343 -10.52 -17.32 16.12
N PRO A 344 -11.84 -17.42 15.83
CA PRO A 344 -12.55 -18.69 15.72
C PRO A 344 -12.12 -19.54 14.52
N ARG A 345 -11.30 -19.03 13.60
CA ARG A 345 -10.84 -19.76 12.41
C ARG A 345 -9.36 -20.12 12.50
N ASN A 346 -8.70 -19.88 13.63
CA ASN A 346 -7.32 -20.28 13.85
C ASN A 346 -7.23 -21.77 14.19
N ALA A 347 -6.63 -22.55 13.30
CA ALA A 347 -6.49 -24.00 13.47
C ALA A 347 -5.39 -24.36 14.49
N ASP A 348 -4.30 -23.59 14.55
CA ASP A 348 -3.23 -23.76 15.52
C ASP A 348 -3.73 -23.51 16.96
N ALA A 349 -4.53 -22.46 17.18
CA ALA A 349 -5.12 -22.18 18.48
C ALA A 349 -6.02 -23.32 18.98
N ARG A 350 -6.79 -23.95 18.07
CA ARG A 350 -7.59 -25.15 18.39
C ARG A 350 -6.72 -26.35 18.71
N ASN A 351 -5.64 -26.57 17.95
CA ASN A 351 -4.68 -27.61 18.25
C ASN A 351 -4.05 -27.39 19.64
N ASN A 352 -3.63 -26.17 19.96
CA ASN A 352 -3.01 -25.84 21.25
C ASN A 352 -3.99 -26.04 22.41
N TYR A 353 -5.25 -25.64 22.25
CA TYR A 353 -6.27 -25.92 23.27
C TYR A 353 -6.54 -27.42 23.43
N GLY A 354 -6.56 -28.18 22.32
CA GLY A 354 -6.64 -29.63 22.36
C GLY A 354 -5.47 -30.26 23.12
N MET A 355 -4.25 -29.77 22.93
CA MET A 355 -3.07 -30.23 23.67
C MET A 355 -3.19 -29.98 25.16
N PHE A 356 -3.67 -28.79 25.55
CA PHE A 356 -3.96 -28.48 26.94
C PHE A 356 -5.01 -29.43 27.54
N LEU A 357 -6.14 -29.64 26.86
CA LEU A 357 -7.18 -30.57 27.30
C LEU A 357 -6.66 -32.01 27.46
N GLN A 358 -5.81 -32.44 26.53
CA GLN A 358 -5.17 -33.76 26.59
C GLN A 358 -4.28 -33.89 27.83
N ALA A 359 -3.49 -32.86 28.15
CA ALA A 359 -2.65 -32.83 29.34
C ALA A 359 -3.47 -32.88 30.65
N GLN A 360 -4.69 -32.35 30.64
CA GLN A 360 -5.64 -32.46 31.76
C GLN A 360 -6.41 -33.80 31.80
N GLY A 361 -6.09 -34.75 30.91
CA GLY A 361 -6.77 -36.05 30.81
C GLY A 361 -8.14 -36.01 30.10
N ARG A 362 -8.57 -34.84 29.61
CA ARG A 362 -9.86 -34.63 28.91
C ARG A 362 -9.74 -35.02 27.43
N SER A 363 -9.43 -36.29 27.18
CA SER A 363 -9.04 -36.80 25.86
C SER A 363 -10.16 -36.71 24.80
N GLU A 364 -11.42 -36.87 25.20
CA GLU A 364 -12.56 -36.74 24.29
C GLU A 364 -12.71 -35.29 23.79
N GLU A 365 -12.61 -34.32 24.69
CA GLU A 365 -12.67 -32.90 24.35
C GLU A 365 -11.46 -32.45 23.52
N ALA A 366 -10.28 -32.98 23.82
CA ALA A 366 -9.09 -32.75 23.02
C ALA A 366 -9.29 -33.20 21.57
N VAL A 367 -9.83 -34.40 21.35
CA VAL A 367 -10.12 -34.90 20.00
C VAL A 367 -11.15 -34.04 19.26
N MET A 368 -12.18 -33.52 19.95
CA MET A 368 -13.11 -32.58 19.34
C MET A 368 -12.39 -31.31 18.85
N GLN A 369 -11.47 -30.75 19.64
CA GLN A 369 -10.70 -29.57 19.22
C GLN A 369 -9.79 -29.88 18.04
N TYR A 370 -9.10 -31.01 18.04
CA TYR A 370 -8.25 -31.40 16.90
C TYR A 370 -9.07 -31.64 15.63
N GLN A 371 -10.22 -32.30 15.71
CA GLN A 371 -11.13 -32.48 14.57
C GLN A 371 -11.57 -31.13 14.01
N ARG A 372 -11.93 -30.19 14.89
CA ARG A 372 -12.34 -28.85 14.49
C ARG A 372 -11.19 -28.01 13.92
N ALA A 373 -9.94 -28.26 14.31
CA ALA A 373 -8.76 -27.72 13.64
C ALA A 373 -8.60 -28.31 12.22
N LEU A 374 -8.82 -29.62 12.06
CA LEU A 374 -8.73 -30.32 10.77
C LEU A 374 -9.88 -29.95 9.80
N GLU A 375 -11.03 -29.53 10.31
CA GLU A 375 -12.10 -28.97 9.48
C GLU A 375 -11.73 -27.60 8.89
N LEU A 376 -10.95 -26.80 9.62
CA LEU A 376 -10.44 -25.52 9.11
C LEU A 376 -9.27 -25.73 8.14
N GLN A 377 -8.36 -26.64 8.51
CA GLN A 377 -7.15 -26.91 7.76
C GLN A 377 -6.94 -28.44 7.66
N PRO A 378 -7.44 -29.07 6.59
CA PRO A 378 -7.40 -30.53 6.43
C PRO A 378 -6.01 -31.16 6.49
N ASN A 379 -4.98 -30.40 6.15
CA ASN A 379 -3.58 -30.83 6.10
C ASN A 379 -2.75 -30.33 7.30
N HIS A 380 -3.40 -29.93 8.40
CA HIS A 380 -2.70 -29.49 9.59
C HIS A 380 -1.98 -30.66 10.29
N THR A 381 -0.67 -30.77 10.07
CA THR A 381 0.13 -31.94 10.48
C THR A 381 0.13 -32.17 12.00
N ALA A 382 0.33 -31.11 12.79
CA ALA A 382 0.32 -31.23 14.26
C ALA A 382 -1.04 -31.72 14.79
N ALA A 383 -2.15 -31.15 14.30
CA ALA A 383 -3.49 -31.58 14.69
C ALA A 383 -3.80 -33.03 14.27
N LEU A 384 -3.36 -33.47 13.08
CA LEU A 384 -3.48 -34.87 12.64
C LEU A 384 -2.77 -35.83 13.60
N LEU A 385 -1.50 -35.53 13.92
CA LEU A 385 -0.69 -36.35 14.81
C LEU A 385 -1.26 -36.39 16.22
N ASN A 386 -1.67 -35.24 16.75
CA ASN A 386 -2.24 -35.13 18.09
C ASN A 386 -3.59 -35.85 18.18
N ALA A 387 -4.47 -35.70 17.19
CA ALA A 387 -5.72 -36.44 17.11
C ALA A 387 -5.49 -37.96 17.09
N ALA A 388 -4.56 -38.44 16.24
CA ALA A 388 -4.27 -39.86 16.11
C ALA A 388 -3.67 -40.45 17.42
N ARG A 389 -2.81 -39.70 18.10
CA ARG A 389 -2.26 -40.09 19.41
C ARG A 389 -3.34 -40.16 20.49
N SER A 390 -4.21 -39.16 20.57
CA SER A 390 -5.32 -39.12 21.53
C SER A 390 -6.37 -40.22 21.28
N LEU A 391 -6.72 -40.49 20.02
CA LEU A 391 -7.61 -41.60 19.66
C LEU A 391 -7.01 -42.96 20.07
N ARG A 392 -5.70 -43.13 19.86
CA ARG A 392 -4.99 -44.34 20.29
C ARG A 392 -4.96 -44.50 21.81
N SER A 393 -4.73 -43.42 22.57
CA SER A 393 -4.77 -43.50 24.05
C SER A 393 -6.17 -43.85 24.56
N MET A 394 -7.22 -43.49 23.83
CA MET A 394 -8.60 -43.90 24.10
C MET A 394 -8.96 -45.31 23.58
N LYS A 395 -7.99 -46.07 23.05
CA LYS A 395 -8.17 -47.40 22.44
C LYS A 395 -9.09 -47.42 21.19
N LEU A 396 -9.33 -46.27 20.57
CA LEU A 396 -10.08 -46.13 19.32
C LEU A 396 -9.18 -46.40 18.11
N ASN A 397 -8.59 -47.59 18.05
CA ASN A 397 -7.48 -47.91 17.14
C ASN A 397 -7.84 -47.77 15.65
N ILE A 398 -9.06 -48.12 15.25
CA ILE A 398 -9.52 -48.01 13.86
C ILE A 398 -9.57 -46.53 13.41
N GLN A 399 -10.08 -45.66 14.28
CA GLN A 399 -10.12 -44.22 13.99
C GLN A 399 -8.72 -43.61 14.04
N ALA A 400 -7.88 -44.03 14.97
CA ALA A 400 -6.49 -43.58 15.03
C ALA A 400 -5.73 -43.96 13.74
N GLU A 401 -5.90 -45.18 13.24
CA GLU A 401 -5.26 -45.64 12.00
C GLU A 401 -5.72 -44.83 10.77
N SER A 402 -7.01 -44.50 10.68
CA SER A 402 -7.51 -43.68 9.56
C SER A 402 -6.92 -42.27 9.57
N VAL A 403 -6.72 -41.67 10.74
CA VAL A 403 -6.06 -40.36 10.88
C VAL A 403 -4.56 -40.47 10.63
N TYR A 404 -3.88 -41.52 11.10
CA TYR A 404 -2.45 -41.73 10.81
C TYR A 404 -2.18 -41.87 9.30
N LYS A 405 -3.06 -42.54 8.55
CA LYS A 405 -2.92 -42.65 7.09
C LYS A 405 -2.93 -41.29 6.40
N ARG A 406 -3.65 -40.30 6.94
CA ARG A 406 -3.65 -38.91 6.45
C ARG A 406 -2.37 -38.13 6.82
N CYS A 407 -1.53 -38.64 7.70
CA CYS A 407 -0.26 -37.98 8.06
C CYS A 407 0.89 -38.28 7.07
N VAL A 408 0.75 -39.34 6.27
CA VAL A 408 1.82 -39.91 5.42
C VAL A 408 1.71 -39.44 3.96
N PHE A 409 0.60 -38.81 3.59
CA PHE A 409 0.33 -38.20 2.30
C PHE A 409 -0.03 -36.73 2.52
#